data_AF-A0A524D889-F1
#
_entry.id   AF-A0A524D889-F1
#
_cell.length_a   1.000
_cell.length_b   1.000
_cell.length_c   1.000
_cell.angle_alpha   90.00
_cell.angle_beta   90.00
_cell.angle_gamma   90.00
#
_symmetry.space_group_name_H-M   'P 1'
#
loop_
_entity.id
_entity.type
_entity.pdbx_description
1 polymer ?
#
loop_
_entity_poly.entity_id
_entity_poly.type
_entity_poly.pdbx_seq_one_letter_code
_entity_poly.pdbx_strand_id
1 'polypeptide(L)'
;MCNSYLSIKVHIVSNEWSEKNITWNNAPSYGTEITSEDITDGMEFNIDITDHISNSSELSICILEKSPYCTYGLQSNSKEGGGYNSPKLMIQYQGISIELGLFIFSLILMVLGTIGIIHQKR
;
A
#
# COMPACT_ATOMS: atom_id res chain seq x y z
N MET A 1 -10.68 17.27 -22.16
CA MET A 1 -9.91 16.13 -21.64
C MET A 1 -8.46 16.49 -21.83
N CYS A 2 -7.75 16.79 -20.74
CA CYS A 2 -6.35 17.20 -20.81
C CYS A 2 -5.48 15.94 -20.75
N ASN A 3 -4.72 15.65 -21.81
CA ASN A 3 -3.79 14.52 -21.85
C ASN A 3 -2.50 14.78 -21.04
N SER A 4 -2.56 15.60 -19.98
CA SER A 4 -1.41 15.89 -19.14
C SER A 4 -1.42 14.92 -17.96
N TYR A 5 -0.35 14.15 -17.83
CA TYR A 5 -0.02 13.47 -16.59
C TYR A 5 0.03 14.50 -15.45
N LEU A 6 -0.50 14.13 -14.29
CA LEU A 6 -0.43 14.89 -13.06
C LEU A 6 0.59 14.21 -12.15
N SER A 7 1.68 14.91 -11.81
CA SER A 7 2.65 14.36 -10.87
C SER A 7 2.13 14.55 -9.44
N ILE A 8 2.11 13.48 -8.64
CA ILE A 8 1.73 13.52 -7.23
C ILE A 8 2.91 13.13 -6.32
N LYS A 9 2.78 13.51 -5.06
CA LYS A 9 3.58 13.03 -3.93
C LYS A 9 2.65 12.60 -2.81
N VAL A 10 3.07 11.54 -2.11
CA VAL A 10 2.34 11.02 -0.94
C VAL A 10 3.28 11.07 0.26
N HIS A 11 2.80 11.62 1.36
CA HIS A 11 3.57 11.72 2.60
C HIS A 11 2.78 11.14 3.77
N ILE A 12 3.49 10.57 4.74
CA ILE A 12 2.96 10.33 6.08
C ILE A 12 2.78 11.67 6.79
N VAL A 13 1.69 11.83 7.52
CA VAL A 13 1.43 13.00 8.36
C VAL A 13 1.05 12.61 9.78
N SER A 14 1.02 13.57 10.70
CA SER A 14 0.57 13.32 12.06
C SER A 14 -0.90 12.87 12.09
N ASN A 15 -1.25 12.01 13.04
CA ASN A 15 -2.63 11.61 13.31
C ASN A 15 -3.42 12.68 14.10
N GLU A 16 -2.78 13.80 14.43
CA GLU A 16 -3.36 14.91 15.19
C GLU A 16 -4.15 15.87 14.28
N TRP A 17 -5.01 15.31 13.42
CA TRP A 17 -5.96 16.07 12.61
C TRP A 17 -7.36 15.52 12.76
N SER A 18 -8.36 16.34 12.41
CA SER A 18 -9.75 15.95 12.42
C SER A 18 -10.37 16.30 11.09
N GLU A 19 -10.99 15.31 10.45
CA GLU A 19 -11.67 15.47 9.17
C GLU A 19 -12.71 16.59 9.16
N LYS A 20 -13.38 16.84 10.29
CA LYS A 20 -14.38 17.90 10.38
C LYS A 20 -13.79 19.29 10.61
N ASN A 21 -12.58 19.38 11.14
CA ASN A 21 -11.98 20.64 11.59
C ASN A 21 -10.72 21.02 10.77
N ILE A 22 -10.30 20.19 9.82
CA ILE A 22 -9.16 20.47 8.96
C ILE A 22 -9.48 21.65 8.01
N THR A 23 -8.51 22.52 7.86
CA THR A 23 -8.50 23.74 7.06
C THR A 23 -7.12 23.86 6.43
N TRP A 24 -6.95 24.79 5.49
CA TRP A 24 -5.63 25.07 4.93
C TRP A 24 -4.57 25.43 5.99
N ASN A 25 -4.96 26.17 7.04
CA ASN A 25 -4.02 26.71 8.03
C ASN A 25 -3.63 25.71 9.12
N ASN A 26 -4.47 24.71 9.39
CA ASN A 26 -4.21 23.68 10.41
C ASN A 26 -4.03 22.28 9.78
N ALA A 27 -3.80 22.21 8.46
CA ALA A 27 -3.41 20.97 7.81
C ALA A 27 -2.09 20.45 8.42
N PRO A 28 -1.97 19.13 8.66
CA PRO A 28 -0.73 18.55 9.12
C PRO A 28 0.46 18.88 8.21
N SER A 29 1.63 19.07 8.83
CA SER A 29 2.88 19.21 8.08
C SER A 29 3.25 17.89 7.39
N TYR A 30 3.84 17.98 6.21
CA TYR A 30 4.30 16.81 5.46
C TYR A 30 5.47 16.15 6.17
N GLY A 31 5.33 14.87 6.50
CA GLY A 31 6.40 14.05 7.06
C GLY A 31 7.16 13.30 5.96
N THR A 32 7.51 12.04 6.26
CA THR A 32 8.23 11.15 5.35
C THR A 32 7.47 10.94 4.04
N GLU A 33 8.16 11.11 2.90
CA GLU A 33 7.62 10.77 1.58
C GLU A 33 7.49 9.25 1.44
N ILE A 34 6.32 8.78 1.02
CA ILE A 34 6.03 7.38 0.70
C ILE A 34 6.41 7.10 -0.76
N THR A 35 5.85 7.89 -1.68
CA THR A 35 6.05 7.73 -3.12
C THR A 35 5.83 9.05 -3.87
N SER A 36 6.30 9.10 -5.11
CA SER A 36 5.99 10.13 -6.09
C SER A 36 5.74 9.47 -7.45
N GLU A 37 4.59 9.74 -8.04
CA GLU A 37 4.12 9.05 -9.25
C GLU A 37 3.41 10.02 -10.19
N ASP A 38 3.42 9.70 -11.48
CA ASP A 38 2.62 10.39 -12.48
C ASP A 38 1.30 9.63 -12.68
N ILE A 39 0.19 10.31 -12.41
CA ILE A 39 -1.15 9.75 -12.57
C ILE A 39 -1.83 10.31 -13.82
N THR A 40 -2.74 9.51 -14.39
CA THR A 40 -3.50 9.87 -15.58
C THR A 40 -4.90 10.33 -15.18
N ASP A 41 -5.36 11.45 -15.76
CA ASP A 41 -6.71 11.97 -15.54
C ASP A 41 -7.79 10.90 -15.84
N GLY A 42 -8.80 10.84 -14.98
CA GLY A 42 -9.92 9.89 -15.08
C GLY A 42 -9.59 8.44 -14.72
N MET A 43 -8.36 8.12 -14.32
CA MET A 43 -7.93 6.76 -13.95
C MET A 43 -7.78 6.61 -12.43
N GLU A 44 -8.04 5.40 -11.93
CA GLU A 44 -7.67 5.02 -10.55
C GLU A 44 -6.15 4.83 -10.46
N PHE A 45 -5.58 5.18 -9.30
CA PHE A 45 -4.17 4.91 -8.98
C PHE A 45 -4.08 4.25 -7.60
N ASN A 46 -3.04 3.45 -7.40
CA ASN A 46 -2.81 2.72 -6.16
C ASN A 46 -1.49 3.18 -5.54
N ILE A 47 -1.49 3.42 -4.24
CA ILE A 47 -0.29 3.74 -3.47
C ILE A 47 0.05 2.53 -2.61
N ASP A 48 1.23 1.95 -2.80
CA ASP A 48 1.74 0.93 -1.88
C ASP A 48 2.22 1.61 -0.60
N ILE A 49 1.64 1.20 0.53
CA ILE A 49 1.96 1.70 1.86
C ILE A 49 2.49 0.59 2.78
N THR A 50 2.81 -0.59 2.23
CA THR A 50 3.12 -1.80 3.01
C THR A 50 4.22 -1.56 4.04
N ASP A 51 5.31 -0.91 3.63
CA ASP A 51 6.47 -0.64 4.50
C ASP A 51 6.21 0.45 5.56
N HIS A 52 5.06 1.13 5.47
CA HIS A 52 4.65 2.21 6.36
C HIS A 52 3.53 1.80 7.33
N ILE A 53 3.00 0.58 7.18
CA ILE A 53 2.06 0.01 8.15
C ILE A 53 2.86 -0.51 9.34
N SER A 54 2.78 0.19 10.47
CA SER A 54 3.34 -0.28 11.73
C SER A 54 2.32 -1.13 12.51
N ASN A 55 2.79 -2.04 13.36
CA ASN A 55 1.95 -2.96 14.13
C ASN A 55 1.01 -2.29 15.17
N SER A 56 1.02 -0.96 15.27
CA SER A 56 0.27 -0.22 16.29
C SER A 56 0.18 1.26 15.94
N SER A 57 -0.80 1.64 15.11
CA SER A 57 -1.61 2.88 15.20
C SER A 57 -2.32 3.19 13.88
N GLU A 58 -3.24 4.16 13.94
CA GLU A 58 -3.81 4.84 12.77
C GLU A 58 -2.71 5.35 11.84
N LEU A 59 -2.95 5.31 10.52
CA LEU A 59 -2.08 5.89 9.52
C LEU A 59 -2.80 7.07 8.87
N SER A 60 -2.19 8.25 8.95
CA SER A 60 -2.63 9.43 8.21
C SER A 60 -1.66 9.73 7.07
N ILE A 61 -2.20 9.97 5.88
CA ILE A 61 -1.44 10.33 4.68
C ILE A 61 -1.94 11.65 4.10
N CYS A 62 -1.03 12.37 3.44
CA CYS A 62 -1.33 13.51 2.60
C CYS A 62 -0.94 13.20 1.16
N ILE A 63 -1.84 13.46 0.22
CA ILE A 63 -1.59 13.36 -1.22
C ILE A 63 -1.61 14.78 -1.76
N LEU A 64 -0.54 15.19 -2.44
CA LEU A 64 -0.39 16.53 -2.98
C LEU A 64 0.16 16.48 -4.40
N GLU A 65 -0.20 17.51 -5.16
CA GLU A 65 0.33 17.72 -6.49
C GLU A 65 1.78 18.22 -6.42
N LYS A 66 2.62 17.72 -7.33
CA LYS A 66 3.99 18.16 -7.53
C LYS A 66 4.06 19.14 -8.70
N SER A 67 4.90 20.16 -8.54
CA SER A 67 5.20 21.11 -9.60
C SER A 67 5.72 20.42 -10.89
N PRO A 68 5.26 20.83 -12.08
CA PRO A 68 4.38 21.96 -12.36
C PRO A 68 2.91 21.69 -12.00
N TYR A 69 2.28 22.65 -11.32
CA TYR A 69 0.88 22.56 -10.95
C TYR A 69 -0.05 22.73 -12.17
N CYS A 70 -1.16 22.02 -12.18
CA CYS A 70 -2.23 22.09 -13.14
C CYS A 70 -3.32 23.06 -12.67
N THR A 71 -4.08 23.60 -13.62
CA THR A 71 -5.08 24.66 -13.36
C THR A 71 -6.12 24.30 -12.30
N TYR A 72 -6.49 23.02 -12.20
CA TYR A 72 -7.56 22.55 -11.30
C TYR A 72 -7.04 21.78 -10.07
N GLY A 73 -5.73 21.61 -9.96
CA GLY A 73 -5.10 20.82 -8.92
C GLY A 73 -5.44 19.32 -8.99
N LEU A 74 -4.92 18.58 -8.01
CA LEU A 74 -5.37 17.21 -7.76
C LEU A 74 -6.84 17.20 -7.33
N GLN A 75 -7.68 16.50 -8.09
CA GLN A 75 -9.06 16.22 -7.74
C GLN A 75 -9.24 14.71 -7.55
N SER A 76 -9.84 14.31 -6.44
CA SER A 76 -10.09 12.90 -6.12
C SER A 76 -11.45 12.74 -5.46
N ASN A 77 -12.02 11.54 -5.55
CA ASN A 77 -13.26 11.22 -4.87
C ASN A 77 -13.04 11.12 -3.36
N SER A 78 -14.05 11.53 -2.58
CA SER A 78 -14.08 11.32 -1.14
C SER A 78 -14.92 10.09 -0.77
N LYS A 79 -14.91 9.72 0.52
CA LYS A 79 -15.74 8.61 1.03
C LYS A 79 -17.24 8.90 0.95
N GLU A 80 -17.65 10.17 1.04
CA GLU A 80 -19.04 10.61 0.97
C GLU A 80 -19.64 10.49 -0.43
N GLY A 81 -18.80 10.40 -1.46
CA GLY A 81 -19.25 10.22 -2.84
C GLY A 81 -19.98 8.90 -3.09
N GLY A 82 -19.80 7.90 -2.20
CA GLY A 82 -20.64 6.68 -2.16
C GLY A 82 -20.60 5.76 -3.37
N GLY A 83 -19.61 5.89 -4.27
CA GLY A 83 -19.54 5.17 -5.54
C GLY A 83 -18.39 4.16 -5.65
N TYR A 84 -18.32 3.49 -6.82
CA TYR A 84 -17.24 2.55 -7.15
C TYR A 84 -15.85 3.21 -7.07
N ASN A 85 -15.74 4.48 -7.43
CA ASN A 85 -14.47 5.21 -7.46
C ASN A 85 -14.10 5.85 -6.10
N SER A 86 -14.76 5.49 -5.00
CA SER A 86 -14.39 5.96 -3.67
C SER A 86 -13.02 5.39 -3.24
N PRO A 87 -12.24 6.11 -2.42
CA PRO A 87 -10.97 5.59 -1.90
C PRO A 87 -11.16 4.30 -1.10
N LYS A 88 -10.30 3.31 -1.30
CA LYS A 88 -10.36 1.99 -0.65
C LYS A 88 -9.00 1.59 -0.10
N LEU A 89 -9.01 0.97 1.08
CA LEU A 89 -7.86 0.22 1.59
C LEU A 89 -7.96 -1.22 1.08
N MET A 90 -6.95 -1.66 0.35
CA MET A 90 -6.85 -3.04 -0.14
C MET A 90 -5.78 -3.79 0.64
N ILE A 91 -6.12 -4.93 1.21
CA ILE A 91 -5.19 -5.81 1.94
C ILE A 91 -5.02 -7.08 1.12
N GLN A 92 -3.80 -7.33 0.66
CA GLN A 92 -3.46 -8.55 -0.06
C GLN A 92 -2.62 -9.46 0.83
N TYR A 93 -3.12 -10.65 1.12
CA TYR A 93 -2.39 -11.67 1.86
C TYR A 93 -1.54 -12.50 0.89
N GLN A 94 -0.23 -12.53 1.08
CA GLN A 94 0.63 -13.49 0.39
C GLN A 94 0.50 -14.85 1.08
N GLY A 95 -0.13 -15.81 0.40
CA GLY A 95 -0.14 -17.20 0.84
C GLY A 95 1.24 -17.84 0.67
N ILE A 96 1.54 -18.87 1.46
CA ILE A 96 2.71 -19.72 1.21
C ILE A 96 2.56 -20.30 -0.20
N SER A 97 3.55 -20.06 -1.06
CA SER A 97 3.60 -20.70 -2.38
C SER A 97 3.60 -22.22 -2.17
N ILE A 98 2.61 -22.92 -2.72
CA ILE A 98 2.46 -24.37 -2.61
C ILE A 98 3.74 -25.12 -3.01
N GLU A 99 4.57 -24.54 -3.88
CA GLU A 99 5.87 -25.10 -4.23
C GLU A 99 6.81 -25.22 -3.03
N LEU A 100 6.92 -24.18 -2.19
CA LEU A 100 7.72 -24.24 -0.96
C LEU A 100 7.17 -25.29 0.02
N GLY A 101 5.84 -25.40 0.10
CA GLY A 101 5.18 -26.45 0.89
C GLY A 101 5.52 -27.86 0.40
N LEU A 102 5.51 -28.09 -0.91
CA LEU A 102 5.88 -29.35 -1.55
C LEU A 102 7.37 -29.66 -1.40
N PHE A 103 8.26 -28.66 -1.51
CA PHE A 103 9.69 -28.82 -1.28
C PHE A 103 9.99 -29.25 0.17
N ILE A 104 9.38 -28.59 1.15
CA ILE A 104 9.55 -28.95 2.58
C ILE A 104 9.01 -30.36 2.85
N PHE A 105 7.84 -30.70 2.29
CA PHE A 105 7.27 -32.04 2.42
C PHE A 105 8.18 -33.13 1.81
N SER A 106 8.72 -32.87 0.61
CA SER A 106 9.68 -33.77 -0.05
C SER A 106 10.97 -33.95 0.75
N LEU A 107 11.51 -32.87 1.32
CA LEU A 107 12.69 -32.92 2.19
C LEU A 107 12.45 -33.77 3.44
N ILE A 108 11.30 -33.60 4.10
CA ILE A 108 10.91 -34.38 5.29
C ILE A 108 10.82 -35.87 4.94
N LEU A 109 10.19 -36.23 3.81
CA LEU A 109 10.11 -37.61 3.35
C LEU A 109 11.49 -38.22 3.06
N MET A 110 12.40 -37.46 2.45
CA MET A 110 13.77 -37.91 2.18
C MET A 110 14.54 -38.17 3.48
N VAL A 111 14.47 -37.26 4.46
CA VAL A 111 15.14 -37.42 5.76
C VAL A 111 14.58 -38.62 6.53
N LEU A 112 13.26 -38.76 6.62
CA LEU A 112 12.63 -39.91 7.29
C LEU A 112 12.97 -41.23 6.59
N GLY A 113 12.98 -41.24 5.25
CA GLY A 113 13.39 -42.40 4.46
C GLY A 113 14.83 -42.83 4.72
N THR A 114 15.77 -41.89 4.75
CA THR A 114 17.19 -42.18 5.03
C THR A 114 17.42 -42.68 6.45
N ILE A 115 16.74 -42.12 7.45
CA ILE A 115 16.79 -42.59 8.85
C ILE A 115 16.25 -44.01 8.97
N GLY A 116 15.14 -44.32 8.30
CA GLY A 116 14.56 -45.66 8.25
C GLY A 116 15.51 -46.69 7.62
N ILE A 117 16.18 -46.32 6.53
CA ILE A 117 17.18 -47.17 5.86
C ILE A 117 18.39 -47.45 6.77
N ILE A 118 18.84 -46.45 7.55
CA ILE A 118 19.94 -46.61 8.50
C ILE A 118 19.55 -47.53 9.66
N HIS A 119 18.29 -47.47 10.13
CA HIS A 119 17.79 -48.32 11.21
C HIS A 119 17.61 -49.80 10.79
N GLN A 120 17.30 -50.08 9.52
CA GLN A 120 17.17 -51.46 9.02
C GLN A 120 18.50 -52.18 8.76
N LYS A 121 19.63 -51.45 8.70
CA LYS A 121 20.96 -52.03 8.43
C LYS A 121 21.75 -52.40 9.70
N ARG A 122 21.12 -52.37 10.88
CA ARG A 122 21.77 -52.66 12.17
C ARG A 122 21.20 -53.91 12.83
#